data_AF-A0A1Y1Q7G5-F1
#
_entry.id   AF-A0A1Y1Q7G5-F1
#
_cell.length_a   1.000
_cell.length_b   1.000
_cell.length_c   1.000
_cell.angle_alpha   90.00
_cell.angle_beta   90.00
_cell.angle_gamma   90.00
#
_symmetry.space_group_name_H-M   'P 1'
#
loop_
_entity.id
_entity.type
_entity.pdbx_description
1 polymer ?
#
loop_
_entity_poly.entity_id
_entity_poly.type
_entity_poly.pdbx_seq_one_letter_code
_entity_poly.pdbx_strand_id
1 'polypeptide(L)' 'MGNGLVDPFGREISYLRVSVTDRCDLRCFYCMPEHFNDYTVPDHWLSFEEIERVTAAFAALGV' A
#
# COMPACT_ATOMS: atom_id res chain seq x y z
N MET A 1 -25.09 -10.72 9.03
CA MET A 1 -23.83 -11.42 9.35
C MET A 1 -22.77 -10.73 8.53
N GLY A 2 -22.15 -9.70 9.10
CA GLY A 2 -21.32 -8.76 8.36
C GLY A 2 -20.03 -9.43 7.93
N ASN A 3 -19.75 -9.40 6.63
CA ASN A 3 -18.53 -9.97 6.03
C ASN A 3 -17.36 -8.99 6.20
N GLY A 4 -17.20 -8.45 7.42
CA GLY A 4 -16.19 -7.43 7.72
C GLY A 4 -14.84 -8.08 7.97
N LEU A 5 -13.78 -7.47 7.43
CA LEU A 5 -12.41 -7.90 7.66
C LEU A 5 -11.99 -7.47 9.08
N VAL A 6 -12.09 -8.40 10.03
CA VAL A 6 -11.77 -8.15 11.45
C VAL A 6 -10.47 -8.85 11.83
N ASP A 7 -9.55 -8.10 12.45
CA ASP A 7 -8.28 -8.64 12.92
C ASP A 7 -8.38 -9.35 14.29
N PRO A 8 -7.32 -10.03 14.78
CA PRO A 8 -7.36 -10.74 16.06
C PRO A 8 -7.59 -9.85 17.30
N PHE A 9 -7.46 -8.52 17.17
CA PHE A 9 -7.74 -7.56 18.23
C PHE A 9 -9.17 -7.00 18.16
N GLY A 10 -10.00 -7.48 17.24
CA GLY A 10 -11.38 -7.04 17.07
C GLY A 10 -11.53 -5.71 16.33
N ARG A 11 -10.50 -5.26 15.59
CA ARG A 11 -10.58 -4.03 14.78
C ARG A 11 -11.12 -4.36 13.40
N GLU A 12 -12.08 -3.58 12.94
CA GLU A 12 -12.58 -3.63 11.57
C GLU A 12 -11.64 -2.86 10.64
N ILE A 13 -11.19 -3.53 9.56
CA ILE A 13 -10.35 -2.92 8.53
C ILE A 13 -11.29 -2.26 7.51
N SER A 14 -11.30 -0.93 7.50
CA SER A 14 -12.18 -0.10 6.66
C SER A 14 -11.42 0.82 5.71
N TYR A 15 -10.11 0.64 5.57
CA TYR A 15 -9.31 1.37 4.58
C TYR A 15 -8.10 0.55 4.12
N LEU A 16 -7.69 0.77 2.87
CA LEU A 16 -6.47 0.25 2.27
C LEU A 16 -5.58 1.41 1.85
N ARG A 17 -4.30 1.38 2.26
CA ARG A 17 -3.28 2.31 1.77
C ARG A 17 -2.42 1.62 0.72
N VAL A 18 -2.48 2.10 -0.52
CA VAL A 18 -1.64 1.62 -1.61
C VAL A 18 -0.47 2.58 -1.80
N SER A 19 0.76 2.10 -1.59
CA SER A 19 1.96 2.84 -1.96
C SER A 19 2.27 2.57 -3.43
N VAL A 20 2.17 3.61 -4.26
CA VAL A 20 2.33 3.47 -5.73
C VAL A 20 3.77 3.63 -6.19
N THR A 21 4.59 4.35 -5.42
CA THR A 21 6.01 4.59 -5.71
C THR A 21 6.74 4.94 -4.42
N ASP A 22 8.04 4.65 -4.37
CA ASP A 22 8.97 5.11 -3.35
C ASP A 22 9.72 6.40 -3.78
N ARG A 23 9.52 6.87 -5.02
CA ARG A 23 10.12 8.09 -5.53
C ARG A 23 9.48 9.32 -4.89
N CYS A 24 10.31 10.19 -4.34
CA CYS A 24 9.89 11.48 -3.81
C CYS A 24 10.91 12.57 -4.20
N ASP A 25 10.42 13.76 -4.50
CA ASP A 25 11.18 14.96 -4.83
C ASP A 25 11.74 15.68 -3.58
N LEU A 26 11.31 15.27 -2.38
CA LEU A 26 11.79 15.78 -1.11
C LEU A 26 12.81 14.83 -0.45
N ARG A 27 13.64 15.38 0.44
CA ARG A 27 14.62 14.67 1.27
C ARG A 27 14.41 15.01 2.75
N CYS A 28 13.22 14.72 3.25
CA CYS A 28 12.86 15.02 4.62
C CYS A 28 13.66 14.14 5.59
N PHE A 29 14.41 14.74 6.51
CA PHE A 29 15.29 14.04 7.47
C PHE A 29 14.59 12.98 8.34
N TYR A 30 13.27 13.13 8.56
CA TYR A 30 12.46 12.20 9.36
C TYR A 30 11.74 11.13 8.52
N CYS A 31 11.86 11.18 7.19
CA CYS A 31 11.13 10.31 6.27
C CYS A 31 12.09 9.51 5.38
N MET A 32 13.01 10.19 4.70
CA MET A 32 13.90 9.58 3.72
C MET A 32 15.31 9.41 4.31
N PRO A 33 15.91 8.21 4.22
CA PRO A 33 17.28 7.99 4.68
C PRO A 33 18.30 8.84 3.92
N GLU A 34 19.32 9.33 4.63
CA GLU A 34 20.33 10.28 4.12
C GLU A 34 21.13 9.77 2.91
N HIS A 35 21.19 8.45 2.71
CA HIS A 35 21.93 7.81 1.63
C HIS A 35 21.05 7.03 0.64
N PHE A 36 19.73 7.24 0.65
CA PHE A 36 18.84 6.58 -0.30
C PHE A 36 18.99 7.22 -1.69
N ASN A 37 19.71 6.53 -2.58
CA ASN A 37 20.02 7.00 -3.93
C ASN A 37 19.47 6.06 -5.02
N ASP A 38 18.77 5.00 -4.64
CA ASP A 38 18.29 3.98 -5.56
C ASP A 38 16.89 4.34 -6.08
N TYR A 39 16.84 5.06 -7.20
CA TYR A 39 15.60 5.47 -7.86
C TYR A 39 15.33 4.66 -9.13
N THR A 40 16.01 3.54 -9.35
CA THR A 40 15.68 2.62 -10.46
C THR A 40 14.24 2.18 -10.33
N VAL A 41 13.50 2.06 -11.45
CA VAL A 41 12.18 1.42 -11.39
C VAL A 41 12.43 -0.02 -10.97
N PRO A 42 12.01 -0.45 -9.78
CA PRO A 42 12.27 -1.80 -9.33
C PRO A 42 11.34 -2.75 -10.08
N ASP A 43 11.88 -3.89 -10.52
CA ASP A 43 11.12 -4.93 -11.22
C ASP A 43 9.96 -5.52 -10.39
N HIS A 44 9.92 -5.21 -9.09
CA HIS A 44 8.94 -5.71 -8.13
C HIS A 44 7.79 -4.72 -7.83
N TRP A 45 7.70 -3.60 -8.54
CA TRP A 45 6.50 -2.75 -8.43
C TRP A 45 5.30 -3.45 -9.04
N LEU A 46 4.14 -3.27 -8.39
CA LEU A 46 2.89 -3.79 -8.92
C LEU A 46 2.52 -3.04 -10.20
N SER A 47 2.07 -3.78 -11.21
CA SER A 47 1.42 -3.18 -12.37
C SER A 47 0.05 -2.58 -11.97
N PHE A 48 -0.52 -1.74 -12.82
CA PHE A 48 -1.86 -1.19 -12.56
C PHE A 48 -2.92 -2.29 -12.47
N GLU A 49 -2.83 -3.33 -13.30
CA GLU A 49 -3.73 -4.48 -13.28
C GLU A 49 -3.59 -5.28 -11.98
N GLU A 50 -2.37 -5.39 -11.43
CA GLU A 50 -2.15 -6.05 -10.15
C GLU A 50 -2.71 -5.23 -8.98
N ILE A 51 -2.53 -3.91 -9.02
CA ILE A 51 -3.13 -2.98 -8.05
C ILE A 51 -4.66 -3.11 -8.10
N GLU A 52 -5.27 -3.09 -9.29
CA GLU A 52 -6.71 -3.26 -9.47
C GLU A 52 -7.19 -4.59 -8.88
N ARG A 53 -6.53 -5.70 -9.23
CA ARG A 53 -6.86 -7.03 -8.74
C ARG A 53 -6.85 -7.11 -7.22
N VAL A 54 -5.81 -6.56 -6.57
CA VAL A 54 -5.69 -6.58 -5.11
C VAL A 54 -6.74 -5.68 -4.47
N THR A 55 -6.94 -4.48 -5.01
CA THR A 55 -7.88 -3.50 -4.44
C THR A 55 -9.32 -4.01 -4.54
N ALA A 56 -9.70 -4.65 -5.65
CA ALA A 56 -11.01 -5.28 -5.82
C ALA A 56 -11.24 -6.42 -4.80
N ALA A 57 -10.21 -7.21 -4.50
CA ALA A 57 -10.31 -8.26 -3.49
C ALA A 57 -10.58 -7.69 -2.08
N PHE A 58 -9.91 -6.60 -1.71
CA PHE A 58 -10.16 -5.92 -0.42
C PHE A 58 -11.54 -5.25 -0.37
N ALA A 59 -11.98 -4.61 -1.46
CA ALA A 59 -13.31 -4.01 -1.54
C ALA A 59 -14.43 -5.06 -1.35
N ALA A 60 -14.25 -6.28 -1.86
CA ALA A 60 -15.19 -7.39 -1.64
C ALA A 60 -15.26 -7.86 -0.17
N LEU A 61 -14.26 -7.51 0.65
CA LEU A 61 -14.18 -7.80 2.09
C LEU A 61 -14.67 -6.62 2.97
N GLY A 62 -15.22 -5.57 2.37
CA GLY A 62 -15.80 -4.44 3.09
C GLY A 62 -14.82 -3.32 3.46
N VAL A 63 -13.63 -3.33 2.85
CA VAL A 63 -12.66 -2.23 2.93
C VAL A 63 -13.08 -1.03 2.10
#